data_AF-A0A2P5K1J0-F1
#
_entry.id   AF-A0A2P5K1J0-F1
#
_cell.length_a   1.000
_cell.length_b   1.000
_cell.length_c   1.000
_cell.angle_alpha   90.00
_cell.angle_beta   90.00
_cell.angle_gamma   90.00
#
_symmetry.space_group_name_H-M   'P 1'
#
loop_
_entity.id
_entity.type
_entity.pdbx_description
1 polymer ?
#
loop_
_entity_poly.entity_id
_entity_poly.type
_entity_poly.pdbx_seq_one_letter_code
_entity_poly.pdbx_strand_id
1 'polypeptide(L)'
;MTLERKISKLFKLIDENWMKHANPRSVWTRYSVLPIIVLAFWSGVWIGWWSLIPVVMSLGWMFFNPIFFKKAKSTKNWASKSVLGERVWLNRDKIEIPKHHKTLPKILNGISSVGMILSIWGIVVLS
;
A
#
# COMPACT_ATOMS: atom_id res chain seq x y z
N MET A 1 9.36 -17.15 -10.43
CA MET A 1 9.40 -16.02 -9.46
C MET A 1 8.37 -14.99 -9.89
N THR A 2 7.40 -14.67 -9.04
CA THR A 2 6.42 -13.61 -9.33
C THR A 2 7.08 -12.23 -9.32
N LEU A 3 6.52 -11.29 -10.08
CA LEU A 3 7.00 -9.89 -10.20
C LEU A 3 7.00 -9.20 -8.83
N GLU A 4 5.97 -9.45 -8.03
CA GLU A 4 5.82 -9.00 -6.65
C GLU A 4 6.97 -9.48 -5.73
N ARG A 5 7.50 -10.69 -5.94
CA ARG A 5 8.63 -11.22 -5.15
C ARG A 5 9.96 -10.55 -5.51
N LYS A 6 10.12 -10.11 -6.77
CA LYS A 6 11.25 -9.27 -7.18
C LYS A 6 11.17 -7.88 -6.55
N ILE A 7 9.98 -7.26 -6.56
CA ILE A 7 9.73 -5.97 -5.93
C ILE A 7 9.98 -6.07 -4.42
N SER A 8 9.45 -7.09 -3.73
CA SER A 8 9.66 -7.28 -2.28
C SER A 8 11.15 -7.37 -1.88
N LYS A 9 12.00 -7.98 -2.72
CA LYS A 9 13.47 -8.00 -2.51
C LYS A 9 14.10 -6.61 -2.66
N LEU A 10 13.63 -5.81 -3.62
CA LEU A 10 14.09 -4.43 -3.84
C LEU A 10 13.81 -3.55 -2.61
N PHE A 11 12.69 -3.79 -1.93
CA PHE A 11 12.28 -3.07 -0.73
C PHE A 11 12.96 -3.54 0.58
N LYS A 12 13.94 -4.45 0.54
CA LYS A 12 14.60 -5.03 1.73
C LYS A 12 13.59 -5.43 2.82
N LEU A 13 12.49 -6.08 2.44
CA LEU A 13 11.55 -6.70 3.37
C LEU A 13 12.18 -7.98 3.95
N ILE A 14 13.26 -7.80 4.73
CA ILE A 14 13.84 -8.79 5.63
C ILE A 14 12.76 -9.09 6.69
N ASP A 15 12.60 -10.34 7.11
CA ASP A 15 11.54 -10.82 8.01
C ASP A 15 11.21 -9.90 9.21
N GLU A 16 12.19 -9.15 9.73
CA GLU A 16 11.97 -8.19 10.81
C GLU A 16 11.12 -6.97 10.42
N ASN A 17 11.26 -6.46 9.19
CA ASN A 17 10.48 -5.32 8.69
C ASN A 17 9.02 -5.69 8.48
N TRP A 18 8.72 -6.96 8.19
CA TRP A 18 7.34 -7.47 8.12
C TRP A 18 6.62 -7.34 9.46
N MET A 19 7.29 -7.62 10.57
CA MET A 19 6.67 -7.51 11.90
C MET A 19 6.47 -6.05 12.33
N LYS A 20 7.28 -5.11 11.84
CA LYS A 20 7.04 -3.68 12.02
C LYS A 20 5.89 -3.21 11.13
N HIS A 21 5.81 -3.70 9.89
CA HIS A 21 4.72 -3.41 8.97
C HIS A 21 3.37 -3.95 9.48
N ALA A 22 3.36 -5.13 10.10
CA ALA A 22 2.18 -5.71 10.72
C ALA A 22 1.74 -4.98 12.00
N ASN A 23 2.46 -3.94 12.46
CA ASN A 23 2.03 -3.14 13.60
C ASN A 23 0.72 -2.41 13.25
N PRO A 24 -0.35 -2.53 14.05
CA PRO A 24 -1.62 -1.88 13.77
C PRO A 24 -1.51 -0.37 13.54
N ARG A 25 -0.63 0.30 14.31
CA ARG A 25 -0.39 1.74 14.15
C ARG A 25 0.27 2.06 12.81
N SER A 26 1.21 1.23 12.36
CA SER A 26 1.83 1.34 11.02
C SER A 26 0.77 1.21 9.94
N VAL A 27 -0.07 0.18 10.01
CA VAL A 27 -1.15 -0.05 9.03
C VAL A 27 -2.12 1.13 8.98
N TRP A 28 -2.67 1.56 10.11
CA TRP A 28 -3.62 2.66 10.17
C TRP A 28 -3.04 3.99 9.68
N THR A 29 -1.80 4.30 10.06
CA THR A 29 -1.15 5.54 9.60
C THR A 29 -0.71 5.48 8.15
N ARG A 30 -0.63 4.30 7.53
CA ARG A 30 -0.36 4.17 6.09
C ARG A 30 -1.61 4.41 5.25
N TYR A 31 -2.81 4.19 5.79
CA TYR A 31 -4.06 4.55 5.09
C TYR A 31 -4.20 6.05 4.84
N SER A 32 -3.46 6.92 5.53
CA SER A 32 -3.46 8.36 5.23
C SER A 32 -2.73 8.72 3.93
N VAL A 33 -1.88 7.83 3.40
CA VAL A 33 -1.07 8.10 2.20
C VAL A 33 -1.97 8.41 1.00
N LEU A 34 -2.99 7.57 0.77
CA LEU A 34 -3.86 7.68 -0.40
C LEU A 34 -4.71 8.95 -0.37
N PRO A 35 -5.46 9.28 0.72
CA PRO A 35 -6.17 10.56 0.81
C PRO A 35 -5.27 11.78 0.62
N ILE A 36 -4.05 11.78 1.20
CA ILE A 36 -3.11 12.90 1.05
C ILE A 36 -2.69 13.05 -0.41
N ILE A 37 -2.38 11.96 -1.11
CA ILE A 37 -2.00 12.01 -2.53
C ILE A 37 -3.16 12.53 -3.38
N VAL A 38 -4.38 12.03 -3.16
CA VAL A 38 -5.56 12.47 -3.92
C VAL A 38 -5.83 13.96 -3.69
N LEU A 39 -5.81 14.43 -2.44
CA LEU A 39 -6.00 15.84 -2.11
C LEU A 39 -4.87 16.72 -2.66
N ALA A 40 -3.63 16.24 -2.64
CA ALA A 40 -2.50 16.95 -3.21
C ALA A 40 -2.69 17.18 -4.71
N PHE A 41 -3.02 16.14 -5.48
CA PHE A 41 -3.27 16.29 -6.91
C PHE A 41 -4.50 17.15 -7.21
N TRP A 42 -5.59 17.00 -6.46
CA TRP A 42 -6.79 17.84 -6.64
C TRP A 42 -6.50 19.32 -6.36
N SER A 43 -5.74 19.62 -5.30
CA SER A 43 -5.34 20.98 -4.95
C SER A 43 -4.26 21.55 -5.88
N GLY A 44 -3.77 20.78 -6.85
CA GLY A 44 -2.83 21.23 -7.88
C GLY A 44 -3.34 22.45 -8.66
N VAL A 45 -4.64 22.54 -8.92
CA VAL A 45 -5.26 23.69 -9.60
C VAL A 45 -5.16 24.99 -8.78
N TRP A 46 -5.16 24.88 -7.45
CA TRP A 46 -5.15 26.04 -6.55
C TRP A 46 -3.74 26.43 -6.10
N ILE A 47 -2.87 25.44 -5.88
CA ILE A 47 -1.55 25.64 -5.25
C ILE A 47 -0.41 25.40 -6.26
N GLY A 48 -0.72 24.98 -7.49
CA GLY A 48 0.25 24.76 -8.56
C GLY A 48 1.30 23.72 -8.19
N TRP A 49 2.57 24.02 -8.52
CA TRP A 49 3.72 23.15 -8.27
C TRP A 49 3.95 22.79 -6.79
N TRP A 50 3.43 23.58 -5.84
CA TRP A 50 3.53 23.27 -4.41
C TRP A 50 2.77 22.00 -4.01
N SER A 51 1.80 21.56 -4.82
CA SER A 51 1.10 20.27 -4.63
C SER A 51 2.05 19.05 -4.68
N LEU A 52 3.23 19.18 -5.30
CA LEU A 52 4.22 18.10 -5.32
C LEU A 52 4.81 17.82 -3.93
N ILE A 53 4.85 18.81 -3.03
CA ILE A 53 5.39 18.62 -1.68
C ILE A 53 4.59 17.57 -0.91
N PRO A 54 3.25 17.69 -0.74
CA PRO A 54 2.47 16.66 -0.06
C PRO A 54 2.48 15.31 -0.80
N VAL A 55 2.62 15.29 -2.14
CA VAL A 55 2.82 14.02 -2.89
C VAL A 55 4.12 13.34 -2.47
N VAL A 56 5.25 14.06 -2.54
CA VAL A 56 6.58 13.51 -2.20
C VAL A 56 6.64 13.12 -0.72
N MET A 57 6.08 13.93 0.17
CA MET A 57 5.99 13.61 1.60
C MET A 57 5.14 12.36 1.85
N SER A 58 4.01 12.21 1.15
CA SER A 58 3.13 11.04 1.31
C SER A 58 3.77 9.76 0.77
N LEU A 59 4.44 9.85 -0.38
CA LEU A 59 5.25 8.75 -0.91
C LEU A 59 6.36 8.39 0.07
N GLY A 60 7.14 9.37 0.55
CA GLY A 60 8.15 9.17 1.57
C GLY A 60 7.59 8.49 2.82
N TRP A 61 6.45 8.96 3.33
CA TRP A 61 5.75 8.35 4.45
C TRP A 61 5.41 6.88 4.17
N MET A 62 4.91 6.54 2.98
CA MET A 62 4.64 5.16 2.60
C MET A 62 5.86 4.24 2.74
N PHE A 63 7.06 4.71 2.37
CA PHE A 63 8.30 3.95 2.47
C PHE A 63 8.86 3.90 3.89
N PHE A 64 8.87 5.02 4.61
CA PHE A 64 9.50 5.12 5.94
C PHE A 64 8.58 4.68 7.08
N ASN A 65 7.27 4.62 6.88
CA ASN A 65 6.30 4.27 7.91
C ASN A 65 6.67 2.99 8.69
N PRO A 66 7.01 1.84 8.06
CA PRO A 66 7.39 0.63 8.79
C PRO A 66 8.67 0.77 9.61
N ILE A 67 9.53 1.75 9.31
CA ILE A 67 10.79 1.98 10.03
C ILE A 67 10.53 2.72 11.35
N PHE A 68 9.55 3.63 11.38
CA PHE A 68 9.21 4.43 12.56
C PHE A 68 8.50 3.64 13.67
N PHE A 69 7.91 2.48 13.35
CA PHE A 69 7.17 1.68 14.33
C PHE A 69 7.98 0.48 14.84
N LYS A 70 7.80 0.17 16.12
CA LYS A 70 8.31 -1.08 16.72
C LYS A 70 7.53 -2.29 16.15
N LYS A 71 8.09 -3.50 16.30
CA LYS A 71 7.41 -4.75 15.95
C LYS A 71 6.03 -4.83 16.63
N ALA A 72 5.05 -5.44 15.96
CA ALA A 72 3.71 -5.63 16.51
C ALA A 72 3.77 -6.42 17.83
N LYS A 73 3.17 -5.88 18.91
CA LYS A 73 3.07 -6.57 20.21
C LYS A 73 2.17 -7.80 20.16
N SER A 74 1.16 -7.78 19.28
CA SER A 74 0.22 -8.87 19.06
C SER A 74 -0.23 -8.85 17.60
N THR A 75 -0.39 -10.04 17.01
CA THR A 75 -0.94 -10.23 15.65
C THR A 75 -2.42 -10.61 15.66
N LYS A 76 -3.05 -10.68 16.85
CA LYS A 76 -4.48 -11.00 17.03
C LYS A 76 -5.38 -9.78 16.79
N ASN A 77 -5.17 -9.09 15.68
CA ASN A 77 -6.01 -7.98 15.25
C ASN A 77 -6.13 -7.98 13.73
N TRP A 78 -7.16 -7.31 13.20
CA TRP A 78 -7.44 -7.29 11.78
C TRP A 78 -6.26 -6.72 10.97
N ALA A 79 -5.71 -5.57 11.37
CA ALA A 79 -4.63 -4.89 10.65
C ALA A 79 -3.39 -5.78 10.47
N SER A 80 -2.94 -6.45 11.54
CA SER A 80 -1.83 -7.40 11.48
C SER A 80 -2.15 -8.62 10.61
N LYS A 81 -3.38 -9.15 10.68
CA LYS A 81 -3.81 -10.29 9.85
C LYS A 81 -3.85 -9.93 8.37
N SER A 82 -4.27 -8.71 8.00
CA SER A 82 -4.25 -8.23 6.61
C SER A 82 -2.83 -8.26 6.04
N VAL A 83 -1.86 -7.68 6.77
CA VAL A 83 -0.44 -7.66 6.34
C VAL A 83 0.15 -9.07 6.28
N LEU A 84 -0.16 -9.95 7.23
CA LEU A 84 0.27 -11.35 7.18
C LEU A 84 -0.38 -12.11 6.02
N GLY A 85 -1.62 -11.76 5.67
CA GLY A 85 -2.32 -12.27 4.49
C GLY A 85 -1.60 -11.90 3.19
N GLU A 86 -1.07 -10.67 3.08
CA GLU A 86 -0.22 -10.27 1.96
C GLU A 86 1.03 -11.15 1.87
N ARG A 87 1.68 -11.45 3.00
CA ARG A 87 2.84 -12.36 3.03
C ARG A 87 2.47 -13.76 2.54
N VAL A 88 1.32 -14.29 2.95
CA VAL A 88 0.81 -15.58 2.44
C VAL A 88 0.54 -15.50 0.94
N TRP A 89 -0.10 -14.42 0.48
CA TRP A 89 -0.38 -14.19 -0.93
C TRP A 89 0.89 -14.10 -1.78
N LEU A 90 1.94 -13.44 -1.30
CA LEU A 90 3.24 -13.37 -1.98
C LEU A 90 3.88 -14.75 -2.17
N ASN A 91 3.62 -15.68 -1.25
CA ASN A 91 4.20 -17.03 -1.25
C ASN A 91 3.31 -18.07 -1.98
N ARG A 92 2.25 -17.62 -2.67
CA ARG A 92 1.30 -18.47 -3.41
C ARG A 92 1.93 -19.29 -4.54
N ASP A 93 3.12 -18.89 -4.99
CA ASP A 93 3.92 -19.60 -6.00
C ASP A 93 4.60 -20.85 -5.42
N LYS A 94 4.75 -20.92 -4.09
CA LYS A 94 5.33 -22.06 -3.38
C LYS A 94 4.29 -22.88 -2.61
N ILE A 95 3.33 -22.21 -1.98
CA ILE A 95 2.27 -22.84 -1.18
C ILE A 95 0.95 -22.48 -1.82
N GLU A 96 0.22 -23.49 -2.31
CA GLU A 96 -1.02 -23.20 -3.02
C GLU A 96 -2.10 -22.67 -2.08
N ILE A 97 -2.71 -21.55 -2.47
CA ILE A 97 -3.84 -20.94 -1.77
C ILE A 97 -5.15 -21.57 -2.25
N PRO A 98 -6.13 -21.87 -1.36
CA PRO A 98 -7.44 -22.35 -1.76
C PRO A 98 -8.11 -21.48 -2.82
N LYS A 99 -8.80 -22.10 -3.79
CA LYS A 99 -9.38 -21.40 -4.95
C LYS A 99 -10.33 -20.26 -4.57
N HIS A 100 -11.13 -20.42 -3.51
CA HIS A 100 -12.06 -19.40 -3.04
C HIS A 100 -11.38 -18.11 -2.57
N HIS A 101 -10.13 -18.19 -2.08
CA HIS A 101 -9.36 -17.02 -1.68
C HIS A 101 -8.61 -16.34 -2.84
N LYS A 102 -8.62 -16.93 -4.04
CA LYS A 102 -7.91 -16.37 -5.21
C LYS A 102 -8.73 -15.35 -6.00
N THR A 103 -10.06 -15.42 -5.94
CA THR A 103 -10.94 -14.61 -6.81
C THR A 103 -11.10 -13.19 -6.29
N LEU A 104 -11.40 -13.04 -5.00
CA LEU A 104 -11.70 -11.73 -4.41
C LEU A 104 -10.55 -10.72 -4.55
N PRO A 105 -9.27 -11.06 -4.28
CA PRO A 105 -8.17 -10.11 -4.47
C PRO A 105 -8.02 -9.64 -5.93
N LYS A 106 -8.34 -10.49 -6.91
CA LYS A 106 -8.29 -10.10 -8.33
C LYS A 106 -9.37 -9.06 -8.65
N ILE A 107 -10.58 -9.27 -8.15
CA ILE A 107 -11.70 -8.34 -8.35
C ILE A 107 -11.36 -6.99 -7.69
N LEU A 108 -10.90 -7.02 -6.43
CA LEU A 108 -10.51 -5.81 -5.70
C LEU A 108 -9.40 -5.05 -6.42
N ASN A 109 -8.35 -5.74 -6.88
CA ASN A 109 -7.28 -5.12 -7.67
C ASN A 109 -7.79 -4.55 -9.00
N GLY A 110 -8.75 -5.21 -9.65
CA GLY A 110 -9.41 -4.70 -10.85
C GLY A 110 -10.14 -3.39 -10.57
N ILE A 111 -10.98 -3.34 -9.53
CA ILE A 111 -11.69 -2.13 -9.10
C ILE A 111 -10.70 -1.01 -8.77
N SER A 112 -9.63 -1.31 -8.01
CA SER A 112 -8.59 -0.32 -7.68
C SER A 112 -7.87 0.20 -8.93
N SER A 113 -7.60 -0.66 -9.92
CA SER A 113 -6.96 -0.25 -11.17
C SER A 113 -7.85 0.68 -11.99
N VAL A 114 -9.14 0.38 -12.08
CA VAL A 114 -10.12 1.26 -12.74
C VAL A 114 -10.22 2.60 -12.00
N GLY A 115 -10.29 2.57 -10.67
CA GLY A 115 -10.30 3.79 -9.86
C GLY A 115 -9.07 4.67 -10.09
N MET A 116 -7.88 4.05 -10.17
CA MET A 116 -6.63 4.77 -10.48
C MET A 116 -6.66 5.43 -11.87
N ILE A 117 -7.15 4.73 -12.89
CA ILE A 117 -7.29 5.29 -14.25
C ILE A 117 -8.24 6.48 -14.24
N LEU A 118 -9.39 6.37 -13.56
CA LEU A 118 -10.35 7.46 -13.43
C LEU A 118 -9.77 8.67 -12.69
N SER A 119 -8.99 8.45 -11.62
CA SER A 119 -8.32 9.53 -10.90
C SER A 119 -7.29 10.24 -11.79
N ILE A 120 -6.47 9.51 -12.53
CA ILE A 120 -5.50 10.11 -13.46
C ILE A 120 -6.22 10.90 -14.56
N TRP A 121 -7.27 10.32 -15.15
CA TRP A 121 -8.07 11.01 -16.17
C TRP A 121 -8.71 12.29 -15.63
N GLY A 122 -9.31 12.24 -14.44
CA GLY A 122 -9.87 13.40 -13.77
C GLY A 122 -8.83 14.49 -13.53
N ILE A 123 -7.62 14.12 -13.08
CA ILE A 123 -6.51 15.08 -12.93
C ILE A 123 -6.16 15.69 -14.29
N VAL A 124 -5.91 14.90 -15.34
CA VAL A 124 -5.49 15.43 -16.65
C VAL A 124 -6.55 16.33 -17.31
N VAL A 125 -7.84 16.03 -17.11
CA VAL A 125 -8.93 16.81 -17.71
C VAL A 125 -9.29 18.06 -16.92
N LEU A 126 -9.13 18.04 -15.59
CA LEU A 126 -9.53 19.15 -14.69
C LEU A 126 -8.35 20.02 -14.21
N SER A 127 -7.10 19.66 -14.53
CA SER A 127 -5.90 20.48 -14.27
C SER A 127 -5.62 21.43 -15.42
#